data_AF-A0A920JIH3-F1
#
_entry.id   AF-A0A920JIH3-F1
#
_cell.length_a   1.000
_cell.length_b   1.000
_cell.length_c   1.000
_cell.angle_alpha   90.00
_cell.angle_beta   90.00
_cell.angle_gamma   90.00
#
_symmetry.space_group_name_H-M   'P 1'
#
loop_
_entity.id
_entity.type
_entity.pdbx_description
1 polymer ?
#
loop_
_entity_poly.entity_id
_entity_poly.type
_entity_poly.pdbx_seq_one_letter_code
_entity_poly.pdbx_strand_id
1 'polypeptide(L)'
;MKFHIHPLIFFNYFMSNKQKIQLLGYSGLLPFIFLPLLMLLNEGNGKNIFEWFFLYSLLIYIFLTGSFWSLSIQSNKEPTYPILLFFLPLFVAAIFSFVFNQEDSLILALLSSFFIAYLYELKTFDHETYYQKMRLILSTVVIISHIGVLIIN
;
A
#
# COMPACT_ATOMS: atom_id res chain seq x y z
N MET A 1 14.97 27.29 17.71
CA MET A 1 15.79 26.06 17.78
C MET A 1 15.27 25.09 16.73
N LYS A 2 15.99 24.87 15.63
CA LYS A 2 15.57 23.97 14.53
C LYS A 2 15.95 22.54 14.93
N PHE A 3 14.97 21.71 15.26
CA PHE A 3 15.19 20.27 15.42
C PHE A 3 15.45 19.68 14.04
N HIS A 4 16.73 19.58 13.66
CA HIS A 4 17.14 18.77 12.53
C HIS A 4 17.20 17.31 13.00
N ILE A 5 16.14 16.55 12.71
CA ILE A 5 16.16 15.11 12.86
C ILE A 5 17.17 14.57 11.84
N HIS A 6 18.32 14.12 12.32
CA HIS A 6 19.39 13.65 11.46
C HIS A 6 18.99 12.28 10.87
N PRO A 7 19.11 12.05 9.55
CA PRO A 7 18.73 10.78 8.93
C PRO A 7 19.51 9.56 9.47
N LEU A 8 20.61 9.80 10.20
CA LEU A 8 21.39 8.77 10.90
C LEU A 8 20.62 8.09 12.05
N ILE A 9 19.53 8.69 12.53
CA ILE A 9 18.66 8.09 13.55
C ILE A 9 17.95 6.85 12.98
N PHE A 10 17.66 6.84 11.67
CA PHE A 10 16.94 5.76 11.00
C PHE A 10 17.84 4.90 10.13
N PHE A 11 18.94 5.46 9.61
CA PHE A 11 19.82 4.77 8.68
C PHE A 11 21.26 4.78 9.17
N ASN A 12 21.86 3.59 9.28
CA ASN A 12 23.29 3.47 9.50
C ASN A 12 24.05 4.10 8.32
N TYR A 13 25.13 4.83 8.62
CA TYR A 13 26.00 5.48 7.61
C TYR A 13 26.49 4.48 6.54
N PHE A 14 26.72 3.22 6.95
CA PHE A 14 27.22 2.15 6.07
C PHE A 14 26.15 1.45 5.23
N MET A 15 24.87 1.82 5.36
CA MET A 15 23.79 1.16 4.64
C MET A 15 23.74 1.61 3.17
N SER A 16 23.77 0.66 2.25
CA SER A 16 23.60 0.92 0.82
C SER A 16 22.18 1.44 0.50
N ASN A 17 22.01 2.15 -0.61
CA ASN A 17 20.68 2.63 -1.02
C ASN A 17 19.67 1.49 -1.20
N LYS A 18 20.11 0.33 -1.70
CA LYS A 18 19.26 -0.87 -1.84
C LYS A 18 18.71 -1.32 -0.48
N GLN A 19 19.58 -1.39 0.53
CA GLN A 19 19.18 -1.75 1.90
C GLN A 19 18.25 -0.72 2.53
N LYS A 20 18.48 0.59 2.30
CA LYS A 20 17.57 1.65 2.79
C LYS A 20 16.17 1.51 2.18
N ILE A 21 16.10 1.28 0.88
CA ILE A 21 14.83 1.07 0.15
C ILE A 21 14.12 -0.16 0.69
N GLN A 22 14.83 -1.28 0.87
CA GLN A 22 14.26 -2.51 1.42
C GLN A 22 13.77 -2.33 2.86
N LEU A 23 14.56 -1.67 3.72
CA LEU A 23 14.18 -1.41 5.10
C LEU A 23 12.89 -0.59 5.17
N LEU A 24 12.81 0.51 4.42
CA LEU A 24 11.62 1.35 4.34
C LEU A 24 10.43 0.58 3.78
N GLY A 25 10.61 -0.13 2.67
CA GLY A 25 9.56 -0.92 2.04
C GLY A 25 8.96 -1.96 2.99
N TYR A 26 9.80 -2.77 3.63
CA TYR A 26 9.34 -3.80 4.58
C TYR A 26 8.79 -3.21 5.87
N SER A 27 9.29 -2.06 6.35
CA SER A 27 8.71 -1.37 7.52
C SER A 27 7.25 -0.96 7.29
N GLY A 28 6.90 -0.66 6.03
CA GLY A 28 5.53 -0.37 5.64
C GLY A 28 4.56 -1.55 5.79
N LEU A 29 5.06 -2.79 5.95
CA LEU A 29 4.21 -3.96 6.19
C LEU A 29 3.76 -4.09 7.64
N LEU A 30 4.37 -3.37 8.59
CA LEU A 30 4.05 -3.54 10.01
C LEU A 30 2.55 -3.37 10.27
N PRO A 31 1.86 -2.29 9.82
CA PRO A 31 0.43 -2.15 10.10
C PRO A 31 -0.44 -3.14 9.31
N PHE A 32 -0.01 -3.55 8.11
CA PHE A 32 -0.71 -4.58 7.34
C PHE A 32 -0.70 -5.94 8.03
N ILE A 33 0.31 -6.24 8.85
CA ILE A 33 0.38 -7.50 9.60
C ILE A 33 -0.29 -7.35 10.97
N PHE A 34 0.06 -6.31 11.73
CA PHE A 34 -0.40 -6.18 13.11
C PHE A 34 -1.88 -5.84 13.23
N LEU A 35 -2.44 -4.97 12.37
CA LEU A 35 -3.84 -4.55 12.53
C LEU A 35 -4.82 -5.71 12.26
N PRO A 36 -4.70 -6.52 11.19
CA PRO A 36 -5.57 -7.69 11.01
C PRO A 36 -5.42 -8.72 12.13
N LEU A 37 -4.20 -8.95 12.64
CA LEU A 37 -3.99 -9.83 13.80
C LEU A 37 -4.68 -9.30 15.06
N LEU A 38 -4.63 -7.99 15.30
CA LEU A 38 -5.33 -7.36 16.42
C LEU A 38 -6.85 -7.42 16.25
N MET A 39 -7.37 -7.28 15.03
CA MET A 39 -8.80 -7.47 14.75
C MET A 39 -9.24 -8.89 15.10
N LEU A 40 -8.48 -9.90 14.67
CA LEU A 40 -8.76 -11.31 14.94
C LEU A 40 -8.84 -11.63 16.43
N LEU A 41 -8.01 -10.98 17.25
CA LEU A 41 -7.92 -11.23 18.69
C LEU A 41 -8.93 -10.42 19.52
N ASN A 42 -9.63 -9.45 18.94
CA ASN A 42 -10.41 -8.47 19.68
C ASN A 42 -11.91 -8.60 19.42
N GLU A 43 -12.61 -9.34 20.29
CA GLU A 43 -14.05 -9.64 20.17
C GLU A 43 -14.99 -8.44 20.41
N GLY A 44 -14.50 -7.20 20.54
CA GLY A 44 -15.38 -6.05 20.85
C GLY A 44 -14.95 -4.66 20.36
N ASN A 45 -13.72 -4.46 19.86
CA ASN A 45 -13.23 -3.15 19.36
C ASN A 45 -12.77 -3.20 17.89
N GLY A 46 -13.32 -4.13 17.09
CA GLY A 46 -12.94 -4.35 15.70
C GLY A 46 -13.09 -3.12 14.80
N LYS A 47 -14.12 -2.29 15.03
CA LYS A 47 -14.42 -1.12 14.19
C LYS A 47 -13.30 -0.07 14.18
N ASN A 48 -12.76 0.29 15.34
CA ASN A 48 -11.66 1.26 15.41
C ASN A 48 -10.42 0.72 14.68
N ILE A 49 -10.11 -0.57 14.86
CA ILE A 49 -8.94 -1.19 14.23
C ILE A 49 -9.12 -1.28 12.71
N PHE A 50 -10.34 -1.56 12.24
CA PHE A 50 -10.70 -1.49 10.82
C PHE A 50 -10.43 -0.10 10.24
N GLU A 51 -10.90 0.96 10.90
CA GLU A 51 -10.70 2.34 10.42
C GLU A 51 -9.21 2.69 10.32
N TRP A 52 -8.39 2.27 11.30
CA TRP A 52 -6.93 2.42 11.24
C TRP A 52 -6.29 1.63 10.09
N PHE A 53 -6.74 0.39 9.85
CA PHE A 53 -6.25 -0.43 8.75
C PHE A 53 -6.60 0.19 7.40
N PHE A 54 -7.86 0.60 7.23
CA PHE A 54 -8.36 1.25 6.02
C PHE A 54 -7.59 2.54 5.73
N LEU A 55 -7.46 3.43 6.73
CA LEU A 55 -6.77 4.70 6.56
C LEU A 55 -5.30 4.51 6.19
N TYR A 56 -4.60 3.60 6.88
CA TYR A 56 -3.21 3.30 6.58
C TYR A 56 -3.05 2.73 5.17
N SER A 57 -3.91 1.78 4.80
CA SER A 57 -3.91 1.16 3.48
C SER A 57 -4.12 2.18 2.36
N LEU A 58 -5.08 3.09 2.54
CA LEU A 58 -5.35 4.19 1.62
C LEU A 58 -4.15 5.13 1.48
N LEU A 59 -3.49 5.51 2.58
CA LEU A 59 -2.30 6.37 2.55
C LEU A 59 -1.14 5.71 1.81
N ILE A 60 -0.89 4.41 2.03
CA ILE A 60 0.14 3.67 1.30
C ILE A 60 -0.20 3.58 -0.19
N TYR A 61 -1.49 3.38 -0.53
CA TYR A 61 -1.94 3.35 -1.92
C TYR A 61 -1.73 4.69 -2.64
N ILE A 62 -2.10 5.79 -1.97
CA ILE A 62 -1.90 7.15 -2.46
C ILE A 62 -0.41 7.44 -2.66
N PHE A 63 0.42 7.10 -1.68
CA PHE A 63 1.87 7.24 -1.78
C PHE A 63 2.44 6.48 -2.98
N LEU A 64 2.01 5.22 -3.16
CA LEU A 64 2.44 4.37 -4.25
C LEU A 64 2.06 4.94 -5.63
N THR A 65 0.78 5.26 -5.84
CA THR A 65 0.31 5.77 -7.13
C THR A 65 0.87 7.17 -7.43
N GLY A 66 1.08 7.99 -6.40
CA GLY A 66 1.82 9.26 -6.51
C GLY A 66 3.26 9.04 -6.99
N SER A 67 3.93 7.99 -6.52
CA SER A 67 5.28 7.64 -6.99
C SER A 67 5.29 7.21 -8.47
N PHE A 68 4.25 6.50 -8.93
CA PHE A 68 4.11 6.13 -10.34
C PHE A 68 3.99 7.36 -11.24
N TRP A 69 3.32 8.41 -10.78
CA TRP A 69 3.24 9.66 -11.54
C TRP A 69 4.63 10.27 -11.78
N SER A 70 5.45 10.33 -10.73
CA SER A 70 6.85 10.78 -10.86
C SER A 70 7.68 9.84 -11.76
N LEU A 71 7.53 8.52 -11.62
CA LEU A 71 8.25 7.54 -12.42
C LEU A 71 7.86 7.61 -13.90
N SER A 72 6.59 7.86 -14.22
CA SER A 72 6.13 8.07 -15.58
C SER A 72 6.81 9.26 -16.24
N ILE A 73 6.94 10.39 -15.53
CA ILE A 73 7.65 11.57 -16.02
C ILE A 73 9.13 11.23 -16.28
N GLN A 74 9.81 10.59 -15.33
CA GLN A 74 11.22 10.24 -15.45
C GLN A 74 11.50 9.21 -16.56
N SER A 75 10.54 8.34 -16.83
CA SER A 75 10.67 7.23 -17.78
C SER A 75 10.02 7.52 -19.15
N ASN A 76 9.61 8.79 -19.40
CA ASN A 76 8.88 9.21 -20.61
C ASN A 76 7.67 8.32 -20.94
N LYS A 77 6.87 7.97 -19.91
CA LYS A 77 5.60 7.22 -20.04
C LYS A 77 4.41 8.14 -19.85
N GLU A 78 3.25 7.72 -20.34
CA GLU A 78 1.98 8.44 -20.18
C GLU A 78 1.63 8.67 -18.69
N PRO A 79 1.55 9.93 -18.21
CA PRO A 79 1.32 10.24 -16.80
C PRO A 79 -0.16 10.15 -16.38
N THR A 80 -1.08 9.98 -17.34
CA THR A 80 -2.53 9.90 -17.08
C THR A 80 -2.91 8.63 -16.34
N TYR A 81 -2.25 7.50 -16.60
CA TYR A 81 -2.58 6.22 -15.96
C TYR A 81 -2.35 6.24 -14.44
N PRO A 82 -1.20 6.72 -13.90
CA PRO A 82 -1.03 6.89 -12.46
C PRO A 82 -2.10 7.77 -11.80
N ILE A 83 -2.56 8.82 -12.49
CA ILE A 83 -3.63 9.70 -11.99
C ILE A 83 -4.95 8.93 -11.91
N LEU A 84 -5.30 8.13 -12.92
CA LEU A 84 -6.48 7.28 -12.88
C LEU A 84 -6.37 6.23 -11.77
N LEU A 85 -5.19 5.64 -11.58
CA LEU A 85 -4.94 4.70 -10.47
C LEU A 85 -5.13 5.36 -9.12
N PHE A 86 -4.66 6.59 -8.92
CA PHE A 86 -4.84 7.33 -7.67
C PHE A 86 -6.32 7.39 -7.24
N PHE A 87 -7.25 7.60 -8.18
CA PHE A 87 -8.69 7.65 -7.91
C PHE A 87 -9.38 6.28 -7.94
N LEU A 88 -8.67 5.20 -8.30
CA LEU A 88 -9.25 3.88 -8.50
C LEU A 88 -9.99 3.34 -7.26
N PRO A 89 -9.49 3.46 -6.01
CA PRO A 89 -10.22 2.98 -4.85
C PRO A 89 -11.59 3.66 -4.70
N LEU A 90 -11.70 4.94 -5.05
CA LEU A 90 -12.97 5.68 -4.97
C LEU A 90 -14.00 5.12 -5.96
N PHE A 91 -13.60 4.96 -7.23
CA PHE A 91 -14.50 4.44 -8.26
C PHE A 91 -14.93 3.00 -7.98
N VAL A 92 -13.98 2.16 -7.56
CA VAL A 92 -14.27 0.75 -7.25
C VAL A 92 -15.14 0.63 -6.00
N ALA A 93 -14.91 1.44 -4.96
CA ALA A 93 -15.77 1.44 -3.77
C ALA A 93 -17.21 1.86 -4.10
N ALA A 94 -17.39 2.87 -4.97
CA ALA A 94 -18.71 3.29 -5.42
C ALA A 94 -19.45 2.14 -6.13
N ILE A 95 -18.76 1.38 -6.98
CA ILE A 95 -19.33 0.21 -7.66
C ILE A 95 -19.68 -0.90 -6.67
N PHE A 96 -18.79 -1.23 -5.73
CA PHE A 96 -19.03 -2.29 -4.76
C PHE A 96 -20.11 -1.96 -3.75
N SER A 97 -20.36 -0.68 -3.47
CA SER A 97 -21.43 -0.25 -2.56
C SER A 97 -22.84 -0.65 -3.02
N PHE A 98 -23.03 -1.00 -4.29
CA PHE A 98 -24.29 -1.54 -4.79
C PHE A 98 -24.54 -3.01 -4.43
N VAL A 99 -23.50 -3.74 -4.01
CA VAL A 99 -23.54 -5.20 -3.82
C VAL A 99 -23.16 -5.61 -2.41
N PHE A 100 -22.20 -4.93 -1.80
CA PHE A 100 -21.64 -5.27 -0.49
C PHE A 100 -21.96 -4.22 0.57
N ASN A 101 -21.76 -4.55 1.85
CA ASN A 101 -21.83 -3.57 2.92
C ASN A 101 -20.70 -2.52 2.77
N GLN A 102 -20.79 -1.43 3.54
CA GLN A 102 -19.87 -0.31 3.44
C GLN A 102 -18.41 -0.71 3.66
N GLU A 103 -18.12 -1.50 4.70
CA GLU A 103 -16.76 -1.85 5.08
C GLU A 103 -16.12 -2.81 4.07
N ASP A 104 -16.86 -3.85 3.66
CA ASP A 104 -16.40 -4.81 2.64
C ASP A 104 -16.17 -4.13 1.30
N SER A 105 -17.04 -3.18 0.92
CA SER A 105 -16.88 -2.39 -0.32
C SER A 105 -15.56 -1.63 -0.32
N LEU A 106 -15.19 -1.02 0.81
CA LEU A 106 -13.94 -0.27 0.93
C LEU A 106 -12.71 -1.18 0.86
N ILE A 107 -12.73 -2.32 1.54
CA ILE A 107 -11.60 -3.25 1.55
C ILE A 107 -11.45 -3.95 0.20
N LEU A 108 -12.54 -4.38 -0.43
CA LEU A 108 -12.51 -4.94 -1.78
C LEU A 108 -11.99 -3.93 -2.81
N ALA A 109 -12.36 -2.65 -2.66
CA ALA A 109 -11.86 -1.59 -3.50
C ALA A 109 -10.36 -1.38 -3.37
N LEU A 110 -9.84 -1.34 -2.14
CA LEU A 110 -8.40 -1.24 -1.90
C LEU A 110 -7.65 -2.49 -2.37
N LEU A 111 -8.16 -3.69 -2.08
CA LEU A 111 -7.58 -4.96 -2.53
C LEU A 111 -7.42 -4.98 -4.05
N SER A 112 -8.51 -4.69 -4.77
CA SER A 112 -8.52 -4.64 -6.23
C SER A 112 -7.57 -3.56 -6.76
N SER A 113 -7.55 -2.39 -6.10
CA SER A 113 -6.70 -1.28 -6.49
C SER A 113 -5.21 -1.59 -6.32
N PHE A 114 -4.81 -2.21 -5.20
CA PHE A 114 -3.43 -2.65 -4.97
C PHE A 114 -2.99 -3.71 -5.99
N PHE A 115 -3.88 -4.67 -6.29
CA PHE A 115 -3.60 -5.69 -7.29
C PHE A 115 -3.39 -5.08 -8.68
N ILE A 116 -4.28 -4.18 -9.10
CA ILE A 116 -4.17 -3.47 -10.38
C ILE A 116 -2.92 -2.59 -10.42
N ALA A 117 -2.61 -1.87 -9.35
CA ALA A 117 -1.42 -1.04 -9.24
C ALA A 117 -0.13 -1.86 -9.38
N TYR A 118 -0.08 -3.05 -8.77
CA TYR A 118 1.05 -3.97 -8.91
C TYR A 118 1.22 -4.47 -10.36
N LEU A 119 0.13 -4.88 -11.00
CA LEU A 119 0.17 -5.31 -12.41
C LEU A 119 0.59 -4.17 -13.35
N TYR A 120 0.11 -2.96 -13.08
CA TYR A 120 0.49 -1.76 -13.82
C TYR A 120 1.99 -1.48 -13.72
N GLU A 121 2.53 -1.46 -12.50
CA GLU A 121 3.96 -1.22 -12.25
C GLU A 121 4.82 -2.24 -12.98
N LEU A 122 4.49 -3.53 -12.81
CA LEU A 122 5.20 -4.66 -13.41
C LEU A 122 5.25 -4.57 -14.94
N LYS A 123 4.19 -4.06 -15.58
CA LYS A 123 4.09 -3.94 -17.03
C LYS A 123 4.74 -2.66 -17.57
N THR A 124 4.78 -1.60 -16.78
CA THR A 124 5.08 -0.24 -17.28
C THR A 124 6.53 0.17 -17.03
N PHE A 125 7.09 -0.24 -15.90
CA PHE A 125 8.39 0.23 -15.43
C PHE A 125 9.42 -0.90 -15.34
N ASP A 126 10.58 -0.66 -15.93
CA ASP A 126 11.73 -1.56 -15.83
C ASP A 126 12.51 -1.28 -14.55
N HIS A 127 12.29 -2.11 -13.54
CA HIS A 127 13.00 -2.03 -12.26
C HIS A 127 14.10 -3.09 -12.14
N GLU A 128 15.12 -2.79 -11.32
CA GLU A 128 16.11 -3.80 -10.94
C GLU A 128 15.46 -5.01 -10.26
N THR A 129 16.04 -6.19 -10.46
CA THR A 129 15.52 -7.47 -9.95
C THR A 129 15.32 -7.50 -8.43
N TYR A 130 16.18 -6.80 -7.66
CA TYR A 130 16.02 -6.73 -6.20
C TYR A 130 14.74 -5.99 -5.80
N TYR A 131 14.39 -4.92 -6.53
CA TYR A 131 13.21 -4.12 -6.28
C TYR A 131 11.95 -4.89 -6.69
N GLN A 132 11.97 -5.56 -7.85
CA GLN A 132 10.85 -6.40 -8.29
C GLN A 132 10.52 -7.51 -7.27
N LYS A 133 11.55 -8.20 -6.73
CA LYS A 133 11.39 -9.20 -5.68
C LYS A 133 10.79 -8.61 -4.40
N MET A 134 11.30 -7.46 -3.96
CA MET A 134 10.74 -6.74 -2.82
C MET A 134 9.27 -6.40 -3.06
N ARG A 135 8.96 -5.84 -4.23
CA ARG A 135 7.61 -5.39 -4.59
C ARG A 135 6.61 -6.53 -4.63
N LEU A 136 7.00 -7.69 -5.16
CA LEU A 136 6.19 -8.91 -5.11
C LEU A 136 5.83 -9.28 -3.66
N ILE A 137 6.82 -9.34 -2.77
CA ILE A 137 6.59 -9.66 -1.34
C ILE A 137 5.64 -8.64 -0.71
N LEU A 138 5.89 -7.34 -0.92
CA LEU A 138 5.05 -6.27 -0.38
C LEU A 138 3.60 -6.42 -0.85
N SER A 139 3.38 -6.55 -2.16
CA SER A 139 2.05 -6.69 -2.74
C SER A 139 1.33 -7.95 -2.27
N THR A 140 2.04 -9.08 -2.17
CA THR A 140 1.46 -10.34 -1.67
C THR A 140 1.02 -10.21 -0.22
N VAL A 141 1.85 -9.64 0.67
CA VAL A 141 1.47 -9.43 2.07
C VAL A 141 0.27 -8.50 2.17
N VAL A 142 0.27 -7.38 1.44
CA VAL A 142 -0.86 -6.43 1.42
C VAL A 142 -2.15 -7.11 0.97
N ILE A 143 -2.11 -7.91 -0.10
CA ILE A 143 -3.30 -8.65 -0.59
C ILE A 143 -3.80 -9.64 0.46
N ILE A 144 -2.92 -10.45 1.04
CA ILE A 144 -3.28 -11.42 2.08
C ILE A 144 -3.90 -10.70 3.30
N SER A 145 -3.34 -9.56 3.71
CA SER A 145 -3.89 -8.76 4.80
C SER A 145 -5.31 -8.26 4.54
N HIS A 146 -5.61 -7.78 3.32
CA HIS A 146 -6.96 -7.35 2.97
C HIS A 146 -7.95 -8.54 2.94
N ILE A 147 -7.51 -9.70 2.42
CA ILE A 147 -8.31 -10.93 2.46
C ILE A 147 -8.60 -11.32 3.92
N GLY A 148 -7.59 -11.25 4.78
CA GLY A 148 -7.75 -11.53 6.21
C GLY A 148 -8.80 -10.61 6.85
N VAL A 149 -8.74 -9.30 6.58
CA VAL A 149 -9.75 -8.36 7.07
C VAL A 149 -11.15 -8.68 6.54
N LEU A 150 -11.30 -9.02 5.26
CA LEU A 150 -12.59 -9.41 4.67
C LEU A 150 -13.20 -10.69 5.28
N ILE A 151 -12.38 -11.60 5.79
CA ILE A 151 -12.87 -12.83 6.42
C ILE A 151 -13.26 -12.59 7.88
N ILE A 152 -12.58 -11.65 8.55
CA ILE A 152 -12.83 -11.29 9.95
C ILE A 152 -14.10 -10.43 10.09
N ASN A 153 -14.35 -9.56 9.12
CA ASN A 153 -15.49 -8.65 9.08
C ASN A 153 -16.78 -9.36 8.66
#